data_AF-A0A1B2DZJ2-F1
#
_entry.id   AF-A0A1B2DZJ2-F1
#
_cell.length_a   1.000
_cell.length_b   1.000
_cell.length_c   1.000
_cell.angle_alpha   90.00
_cell.angle_beta   90.00
_cell.angle_gamma   90.00
#
_symmetry.space_group_name_H-M   'P 1'
#
loop_
_entity.id
_entity.type
_entity.pdbx_description
1 polymer ?
#
loop_
_entity_poly.entity_id
_entity_poly.type
_entity_poly.pdbx_seq_one_letter_code
_entity_poly.pdbx_strand_id
1 'polypeptide(L)'
;MNDIMMRVIKQEIPVTLKVLQGVVLMRRTILIIATMVFVCSACTMFNKYEGYMRQAKDSMREENYEGSLESINSALIEEPTSEEAIALKAMAEEALKKEQNKVEKAKFVEMTTPIYERLLTLTKEINEDASNLSISDAEILRPQVEQIQAELSNMSKEWNDSERYSKAFQYLNTAADNLNLCITAIIENISEPILVDENSSKFDVIRQNLNSDDSKVRARLSFQDFTSNLQRFYSELPNE
;
A
#
# COMPACT_ATOMS: atom_id res chain seq x y z
N MET A 1 59.48 103.32 17.07
CA MET A 1 60.14 102.03 16.78
C MET A 1 59.05 100.98 16.86
N ASN A 2 58.72 100.38 15.72
CA ASN A 2 57.83 99.24 15.47
C ASN A 2 56.38 99.33 15.98
N ASP A 3 55.49 99.81 15.12
CA ASP A 3 54.11 99.30 15.12
C ASP A 3 53.48 99.39 13.72
N ILE A 4 52.59 98.44 13.44
CA ILE A 4 51.61 98.43 12.34
C ILE A 4 52.13 98.01 10.94
N MET A 5 52.34 96.71 10.78
CA MET A 5 52.00 96.01 9.53
C MET A 5 51.62 94.55 9.84
N MET A 6 50.34 94.28 10.12
CA MET A 6 49.79 92.94 9.97
C MET A 6 48.52 92.97 9.13
N ARG A 7 48.66 92.39 7.93
CA ARG A 7 47.62 92.13 6.94
C ARG A 7 46.60 91.15 7.51
N VAL A 8 45.33 91.53 7.51
CA VAL A 8 44.20 90.60 7.64
C VAL A 8 43.88 90.08 6.23
N ILE A 9 44.35 88.88 5.91
CA ILE A 9 43.88 88.11 4.75
C ILE A 9 42.70 87.27 5.23
N LYS A 10 41.48 87.77 5.00
CA LYS A 10 40.26 86.95 5.07
C LYS A 10 40.18 86.17 3.76
N GLN A 11 40.50 84.88 3.82
CA GLN A 11 40.37 83.95 2.70
C GLN A 11 38.88 83.59 2.53
N GLU A 12 38.29 84.03 1.43
CA GLU A 12 36.96 83.60 1.00
C GLU A 12 37.03 82.13 0.54
N ILE A 13 36.32 81.24 1.24
CA ILE A 13 36.13 79.86 0.80
C ILE A 13 35.09 79.89 -0.33
N PRO A 14 35.41 79.39 -1.54
CA PRO A 14 34.53 79.53 -2.70
C PRO A 14 33.25 78.70 -2.54
N VAL A 15 32.12 79.34 -2.86
CA VAL A 15 30.73 78.82 -2.79
C VAL A 15 30.56 77.48 -3.54
N THR A 16 31.43 77.19 -4.52
CA THR A 16 31.43 75.94 -5.30
C THR A 16 31.71 74.68 -4.48
N LEU A 17 32.42 74.78 -3.35
CA LEU A 17 32.74 73.63 -2.50
C LEU A 17 31.51 73.11 -1.72
N LYS A 18 30.58 73.99 -1.34
CA LYS A 18 29.36 73.63 -0.59
C LYS A 18 28.35 72.90 -1.46
N VAL A 19 28.23 73.26 -2.75
CA VAL A 19 27.32 72.60 -3.69
C VAL A 19 27.80 71.18 -3.99
N LEU A 20 29.11 70.98 -4.16
CA LEU A 20 29.68 69.65 -4.38
C LEU A 20 29.50 68.72 -3.16
N GLN A 21 29.65 69.24 -1.93
CA GLN A 21 29.39 68.48 -0.71
C GLN A 21 27.92 68.06 -0.55
N GLY A 22 26.97 68.94 -0.91
CA GLY A 22 25.53 68.63 -0.87
C GLY A 22 25.12 67.50 -1.82
N VAL A 23 25.65 67.50 -3.04
CA VAL A 23 25.35 66.45 -4.05
C VAL A 23 25.97 65.11 -3.67
N VAL A 24 27.17 65.10 -3.08
CA VAL A 24 27.81 63.88 -2.58
C VAL A 24 27.07 63.30 -1.37
N LEU A 25 26.57 64.17 -0.47
CA LEU A 25 25.75 63.73 0.66
C LEU A 25 24.44 63.10 0.17
N MET A 26 23.74 63.76 -0.76
CA MET A 26 22.45 63.30 -1.30
C MET A 26 22.58 61.97 -2.06
N ARG A 27 23.65 61.78 -2.86
CA ARG A 27 23.94 60.49 -3.51
C ARG A 27 24.22 59.37 -2.50
N ARG A 28 24.94 59.66 -1.41
CA ARG A 28 25.19 58.68 -0.35
C ARG A 28 23.89 58.30 0.38
N THR A 29 23.01 59.26 0.66
CA THR A 29 21.73 58.98 1.31
C THR A 29 20.81 58.14 0.41
N ILE A 30 20.75 58.42 -0.90
CA ILE A 30 19.97 57.62 -1.86
C ILE A 30 20.52 56.20 -1.95
N LEU A 31 21.85 56.03 -2.00
CA LEU A 31 22.49 54.70 -2.00
C LEU A 31 22.19 53.91 -0.73
N ILE A 32 22.19 54.55 0.45
CA ILE A 32 21.87 53.91 1.72
C ILE A 32 20.39 53.49 1.76
N ILE A 33 19.47 54.32 1.28
CA ILE A 33 18.04 53.97 1.22
C ILE A 33 17.81 52.81 0.24
N ALA A 34 18.47 52.84 -0.93
CA ALA A 34 18.35 51.78 -1.93
C ALA A 34 18.90 50.43 -1.42
N THR A 35 20.04 50.43 -0.71
CA THR A 35 20.57 49.20 -0.09
C THR A 35 19.70 48.73 1.07
N MET A 36 19.12 49.63 1.87
CA MET A 36 18.22 49.27 2.96
C MET A 36 16.92 48.63 2.44
N VAL A 37 16.34 49.14 1.35
CA VAL A 37 15.17 48.52 0.69
C VAL A 37 15.51 47.15 0.10
N PHE A 38 16.72 46.97 -0.45
CA PHE A 38 17.17 45.68 -0.99
C PHE A 38 17.42 44.64 0.12
N VAL A 39 17.99 45.06 1.25
CA VAL A 39 18.23 44.20 2.43
C VAL A 39 16.91 43.87 3.14
N CYS A 40 15.98 44.82 3.26
CA CYS A 40 14.66 44.55 3.84
C CYS A 40 13.79 43.63 2.96
N SER A 41 13.92 43.71 1.63
CA SER A 41 13.25 42.80 0.69
C SER A 41 13.88 41.39 0.67
N ALA A 42 15.15 41.28 1.05
CA ALA A 42 15.86 40.01 1.18
C ALA A 42 15.54 39.28 2.50
N CYS A 43 15.17 40.00 3.56
CA CYS A 43 14.75 39.38 4.84
C CYS A 43 13.28 38.90 4.86
N THR A 44 12.47 39.26 3.85
CA THR A 44 11.15 38.65 3.59
C THR A 44 11.24 37.41 2.69
N MET A 45 12.46 36.89 2.42
CA MET A 45 12.65 35.65 1.67
C MET A 45 12.11 34.45 2.47
N PHE A 46 10.94 33.98 2.04
CA PHE A 46 10.35 32.67 2.29
C PHE A 46 10.39 32.20 3.74
N ASN A 47 9.25 32.35 4.42
CA ASN A 47 8.94 31.48 5.55
C ASN A 47 9.09 30.02 5.06
N LYS A 48 10.15 29.33 5.50
CA LYS A 48 10.48 27.99 5.02
C LYS A 48 9.32 27.03 5.26
N TYR A 49 8.65 27.18 6.40
CA TYR A 49 7.42 26.47 6.73
C TYR A 49 6.36 26.62 5.63
N GLU A 50 6.04 27.86 5.21
CA GLU A 50 5.05 28.11 4.16
C GLU A 50 5.47 27.52 2.81
N GLY A 51 6.78 27.54 2.50
CA GLY A 51 7.34 26.90 1.31
C GLY A 51 7.09 25.39 1.31
N TYR A 52 7.41 24.72 2.41
CA TYR A 52 7.19 23.28 2.59
C TYR A 52 5.69 22.92 2.59
N MET A 53 4.85 23.71 3.27
CA MET A 53 3.40 23.49 3.29
C MET A 53 2.76 23.67 1.91
N ARG A 54 3.27 24.60 1.10
CA ARG A 54 2.81 24.75 -0.28
C ARG A 54 3.19 23.52 -1.13
N GLN A 55 4.45 23.09 -1.06
CA GLN A 55 4.91 21.88 -1.76
C GLN A 55 4.11 20.66 -1.35
N ALA A 56 3.88 20.46 -0.05
CA ALA A 56 3.06 19.39 0.48
C ALA A 56 1.65 19.36 -0.12
N LYS A 57 0.98 20.51 -0.18
CA LYS A 57 -0.37 20.63 -0.75
C LYS A 57 -0.39 20.40 -2.26
N ASP A 58 0.62 20.88 -2.98
CA ASP A 58 0.74 20.65 -4.41
C ASP A 58 0.99 19.16 -4.70
N SER A 59 1.87 18.49 -3.94
CA SER A 59 2.08 17.04 -4.03
C SER A 59 0.82 16.23 -3.67
N MET A 60 0.03 16.64 -2.66
CA MET A 60 -1.28 16.00 -2.37
C MET A 60 -2.24 16.06 -3.56
N ARG A 61 -2.26 17.19 -4.29
CA ARG A 61 -3.13 17.38 -5.45
C ARG A 61 -2.70 16.54 -6.65
N GLU A 62 -1.40 16.30 -6.75
CA GLU A 62 -0.80 15.43 -7.75
C GLU A 62 -0.83 13.94 -7.35
N GLU A 63 -1.51 13.60 -6.24
CA GLU A 63 -1.57 12.25 -5.66
C GLU A 63 -0.18 11.68 -5.29
N ASN A 64 0.86 12.51 -5.23
CA ASN A 64 2.19 12.15 -4.75
C ASN A 64 2.24 12.25 -3.22
N TYR A 65 1.64 11.28 -2.54
CA TYR A 65 1.51 11.30 -1.07
C TYR A 65 2.85 11.12 -0.34
N GLU A 66 3.80 10.35 -0.90
CA GLU A 66 5.15 10.21 -0.33
C GLU A 66 5.92 11.53 -0.37
N GLY A 67 5.94 12.21 -1.51
CA GLY A 67 6.56 13.54 -1.65
C GLY A 67 5.85 14.60 -0.81
N SER A 68 4.53 14.48 -0.63
CA SER A 68 3.79 15.31 0.30
C SER A 68 4.28 15.12 1.75
N LEU A 69 4.37 13.87 2.21
CA LEU A 69 4.83 13.55 3.56
C LEU A 69 6.26 14.02 3.84
N GLU A 70 7.17 13.90 2.86
CA GLU A 70 8.52 14.45 2.97
C GLU A 70 8.50 15.98 3.20
N SER A 71 7.68 16.69 2.43
CA SER A 71 7.50 18.14 2.57
C SER A 71 6.86 18.51 3.91
N ILE A 72 5.84 17.76 4.36
CA ILE A 72 5.17 17.99 5.65
C ILE A 72 6.12 17.73 6.82
N ASN A 73 6.93 16.68 6.77
CA ASN A 73 7.93 16.42 7.80
C ASN A 73 8.96 17.55 7.87
N SER A 74 9.35 18.13 6.72
CA SER A 74 10.21 19.32 6.68
C SER A 74 9.54 20.55 7.28
N ALA A 75 8.24 20.76 7.02
CA ALA A 75 7.46 21.82 7.66
C ALA A 75 7.38 21.64 9.18
N LEU A 76 7.17 20.42 9.67
CA LEU A 76 7.10 20.10 11.10
C LEU A 76 8.45 20.20 11.82
N ILE A 77 9.58 20.18 11.10
CA ILE A 77 10.89 20.50 11.69
C ILE A 77 10.98 22.00 12.00
N GLU A 78 10.48 22.85 11.10
CA GLU A 78 10.48 24.31 11.25
C GLU A 78 9.40 24.76 12.27
N GLU A 79 8.20 24.17 12.23
CA GLU A 79 7.09 24.46 13.16
C GLU A 79 6.47 23.17 13.72
N PRO A 80 7.03 22.58 14.80
CA PRO A 80 6.63 21.26 15.32
C PRO A 80 5.22 21.17 15.89
N THR A 81 4.65 22.30 16.31
CA THR A 81 3.32 22.37 16.92
C THR A 81 2.26 22.91 15.95
N SER A 82 2.57 22.98 14.66
CA SER A 82 1.60 23.43 13.66
C SER A 82 0.44 22.44 13.55
N GLU A 83 -0.74 22.85 13.99
CA GLU A 83 -1.97 22.06 13.85
C GLU A 83 -2.28 21.74 12.38
N GLU A 84 -2.00 22.69 11.48
CA GLU A 84 -2.23 22.51 10.04
C GLU A 84 -1.32 21.43 9.45
N ALA A 85 -0.03 21.46 9.77
CA ALA A 85 0.92 20.47 9.28
C ALA A 85 0.66 19.08 9.87
N ILE A 86 0.26 19.00 11.14
CA ILE A 86 -0.14 17.74 11.79
C ILE A 86 -1.39 17.17 11.13
N ALA A 87 -2.42 17.99 10.89
CA ALA A 87 -3.64 17.55 10.22
C ALA A 87 -3.37 17.11 8.78
N LEU A 88 -2.55 17.86 8.03
CA LEU A 88 -2.19 17.51 6.66
C LEU A 88 -1.37 16.21 6.61
N LYS A 89 -0.48 15.98 7.59
CA LYS A 89 0.25 14.71 7.73
C LYS A 89 -0.69 13.53 7.87
N ALA A 90 -1.67 13.63 8.78
CA ALA A 90 -2.63 12.55 9.00
C ALA A 90 -3.44 12.25 7.73
N MET A 91 -3.86 13.29 6.99
CA MET A 91 -4.56 13.13 5.71
C MET A 91 -3.68 12.46 4.65
N ALA A 92 -2.41 12.84 4.55
CA ALA A 92 -1.46 12.26 3.60
C ALA A 92 -1.11 10.81 3.94
N GLU A 93 -0.94 10.47 5.22
CA GLU A 93 -0.74 9.09 5.69
C GLU A 93 -1.95 8.20 5.38
N GLU A 94 -3.18 8.70 5.62
CA GLU A 94 -4.41 7.98 5.29
C GLU A 94 -4.55 7.77 3.77
N ALA A 95 -4.27 8.80 2.98
CA ALA A 95 -4.33 8.74 1.52
C ALA A 95 -3.31 7.75 0.95
N LEU A 96 -2.06 7.80 1.42
CA LEU A 96 -1.01 6.86 1.03
C LEU A 96 -1.38 5.43 1.40
N LYS A 97 -1.86 5.19 2.62
CA LYS A 97 -2.32 3.86 3.05
C LYS A 97 -3.45 3.35 2.15
N LYS A 98 -4.39 4.22 1.77
CA LYS A 98 -5.48 3.87 0.86
C LYS A 98 -4.98 3.52 -0.55
N GLU A 99 -4.00 4.25 -1.06
CA GLU A 99 -3.37 3.94 -2.35
C GLU A 99 -2.63 2.60 -2.32
N GLN A 100 -1.77 2.38 -1.33
CA GLN A 100 -1.06 1.12 -1.12
C GLN A 100 -2.04 -0.05 -1.02
N ASN A 101 -3.14 0.11 -0.27
CA ASN A 101 -4.21 -0.87 -0.16
C ASN A 101 -4.90 -1.19 -1.49
N LYS A 102 -5.05 -0.21 -2.39
CA LYS A 102 -5.62 -0.42 -3.74
C LYS A 102 -4.65 -1.18 -4.63
N VAL A 103 -3.36 -0.81 -4.60
CA VAL A 103 -2.31 -1.48 -5.38
C VAL A 103 -2.17 -2.94 -4.93
N GLU A 104 -2.10 -3.19 -3.63
CA GLU A 104 -2.03 -4.54 -3.07
C GLU A 104 -3.27 -5.37 -3.46
N LYS A 105 -4.48 -4.77 -3.38
CA LYS A 105 -5.74 -5.41 -3.83
C LYS A 105 -5.66 -5.82 -5.30
N ALA A 106 -5.27 -4.89 -6.17
CA ALA A 106 -5.20 -5.13 -7.60
C ALA A 106 -4.25 -6.29 -7.91
N LYS A 107 -3.06 -6.29 -7.30
CA LYS A 107 -2.08 -7.37 -7.44
C LYS A 107 -2.61 -8.71 -6.92
N PHE A 108 -3.21 -8.73 -5.74
CA PHE A 108 -3.77 -9.97 -5.16
C PHE A 108 -4.84 -10.58 -6.08
N VAL A 109 -5.79 -9.77 -6.54
CA VAL A 109 -6.88 -10.20 -7.42
C VAL A 109 -6.35 -10.67 -8.76
N GLU A 110 -5.42 -9.93 -9.37
CA GLU A 110 -4.79 -10.30 -10.65
C GLU A 110 -4.13 -11.68 -10.58
N MET A 111 -3.42 -11.98 -9.49
CA MET A 111 -2.71 -13.25 -9.36
C MET A 111 -3.62 -14.42 -8.97
N THR A 112 -4.65 -14.18 -8.15
CA THR A 112 -5.48 -15.27 -7.58
C THR A 112 -6.73 -15.59 -8.38
N THR A 113 -7.30 -14.63 -9.12
CA THR A 113 -8.52 -14.84 -9.93
C THR A 113 -8.33 -15.94 -10.98
N PRO A 114 -7.22 -15.98 -11.76
CA PRO A 114 -7.02 -17.04 -12.74
C PRO A 114 -6.95 -18.44 -12.12
N ILE A 115 -6.37 -18.55 -10.91
CA ILE A 115 -6.30 -19.81 -10.16
C ILE A 115 -7.69 -20.24 -9.70
N TYR A 116 -8.46 -19.31 -9.13
CA TYR A 116 -9.84 -19.55 -8.72
C TYR A 116 -10.72 -20.02 -9.90
N GLU A 117 -10.63 -19.36 -11.05
CA GLU A 117 -11.39 -19.71 -12.25
C GLU A 117 -10.99 -21.07 -12.83
N ARG A 118 -9.70 -21.42 -12.77
CA ARG A 118 -9.20 -22.75 -13.14
C ARG A 118 -9.75 -23.82 -12.21
N LEU A 119 -9.70 -23.62 -10.90
CA LEU A 119 -10.29 -24.56 -9.92
C LEU A 119 -11.80 -24.76 -10.15
N LEU A 120 -12.55 -23.68 -10.41
CA LEU A 120 -13.96 -23.79 -10.79
C LEU A 120 -14.14 -24.60 -12.07
N THR A 121 -13.32 -24.34 -13.09
CA THR A 121 -13.45 -25.00 -14.39
C THR A 121 -13.15 -26.49 -14.31
N LEU A 122 -12.11 -26.89 -13.57
CA LEU A 122 -11.76 -28.30 -13.35
C LEU A 122 -12.86 -29.09 -12.63
N THR A 123 -13.73 -28.40 -11.89
CA THR A 123 -14.77 -29.03 -11.07
C THR A 123 -16.17 -28.93 -11.66
N LYS A 124 -16.36 -28.28 -12.82
CA LYS A 124 -17.66 -28.20 -13.51
C LYS A 124 -18.26 -29.55 -13.85
N GLU A 125 -17.41 -30.54 -14.12
CA GLU A 125 -17.82 -31.89 -14.50
C GLU A 125 -17.89 -32.85 -13.29
N ILE A 126 -17.42 -32.40 -12.12
CA ILE A 126 -17.53 -33.13 -10.87
C ILE A 126 -18.89 -32.79 -10.27
N ASN A 127 -19.82 -33.74 -10.30
CA ASN A 127 -21.13 -33.57 -9.71
C ASN A 127 -21.06 -33.50 -8.16
N GLU A 128 -22.19 -33.22 -7.50
CA GLU A 128 -22.29 -33.16 -6.03
C GLU A 128 -21.82 -34.44 -5.32
N ASP A 129 -21.76 -35.56 -6.05
CA ASP A 129 -21.31 -36.84 -5.57
C ASP A 129 -20.01 -37.23 -6.31
N ALA A 130 -18.97 -36.42 -6.10
CA ALA A 130 -17.63 -36.49 -6.71
C ALA A 130 -17.04 -37.92 -6.86
N SER A 131 -17.54 -38.86 -6.06
CA SER A 131 -17.31 -40.31 -6.19
C SER A 131 -17.72 -40.93 -7.52
N ASN A 132 -18.50 -40.24 -8.36
CA ASN A 132 -18.92 -40.69 -9.69
C ASN A 132 -17.94 -40.32 -10.82
N LEU A 133 -16.91 -39.51 -10.52
CA LEU A 133 -15.83 -39.25 -11.47
C LEU A 133 -15.07 -40.56 -11.74
N SER A 134 -14.77 -40.84 -13.01
CA SER A 134 -14.01 -42.04 -13.35
C SER A 134 -12.54 -41.89 -12.93
N ILE A 135 -11.86 -43.00 -12.65
CA ILE A 135 -10.42 -43.03 -12.36
C ILE A 135 -9.64 -42.39 -13.52
N SER A 136 -10.01 -42.69 -14.76
CA SER A 136 -9.35 -42.14 -15.95
C SER A 136 -9.48 -40.62 -16.02
N ASP A 137 -10.63 -40.06 -15.69
CA ASP A 137 -10.83 -38.60 -15.68
C ASP A 137 -10.04 -37.96 -14.53
N ALA A 138 -10.03 -38.60 -13.36
CA ALA A 138 -9.26 -38.16 -12.21
C ALA A 138 -7.75 -38.11 -12.51
N GLU A 139 -7.20 -39.11 -13.21
CA GLU A 139 -5.81 -39.13 -13.67
C GLU A 139 -5.48 -37.98 -14.63
N ILE A 140 -6.43 -37.56 -15.47
CA ILE A 140 -6.27 -36.40 -16.39
C ILE A 140 -6.31 -35.07 -15.63
N LEU A 141 -7.12 -34.96 -14.57
CA LEU A 141 -7.26 -33.74 -13.78
C LEU A 141 -6.08 -33.53 -12.82
N ARG A 142 -5.52 -34.62 -12.27
CA ARG A 142 -4.43 -34.58 -11.29
C ARG A 142 -3.27 -33.64 -11.64
N PRO A 143 -2.61 -33.74 -12.81
CA PRO A 143 -1.48 -32.86 -13.13
C PRO A 143 -1.87 -31.38 -13.21
N GLN A 144 -3.13 -31.07 -13.54
CA GLN A 144 -3.62 -29.69 -13.59
C GLN A 144 -3.79 -29.09 -12.19
N VAL A 145 -4.24 -29.91 -11.21
CA VAL A 145 -4.35 -29.50 -9.81
C VAL A 145 -2.96 -29.38 -9.16
N GLU A 146 -2.05 -30.32 -9.44
CA GLU A 146 -0.66 -30.24 -8.98
C GLU A 146 0.04 -28.97 -9.50
N GLN A 147 -0.22 -28.57 -10.74
CA GLN A 147 0.26 -27.30 -11.29
C GLN A 147 -0.29 -26.10 -10.51
N ILE A 148 -1.59 -26.08 -10.20
CA ILE A 148 -2.21 -25.02 -9.40
C ILE A 148 -1.58 -24.94 -8.00
N GLN A 149 -1.36 -26.07 -7.34
CA GLN A 149 -0.70 -26.11 -6.03
C GLN A 149 0.72 -25.56 -6.08
N ALA A 150 1.48 -25.86 -7.15
CA ALA A 150 2.82 -25.29 -7.34
C ALA A 150 2.78 -23.76 -7.53
N GLU A 151 1.82 -23.24 -8.31
CA GLU A 151 1.63 -21.79 -8.48
C GLU A 151 1.29 -21.11 -7.14
N LEU A 152 0.36 -21.69 -6.37
CA LEU A 152 0.01 -21.19 -5.03
C LEU A 152 1.21 -21.25 -4.07
N SER A 153 1.98 -22.34 -4.07
CA SER A 153 3.19 -22.46 -3.27
C SER A 153 4.21 -21.36 -3.59
N ASN A 154 4.37 -20.97 -4.86
CA ASN A 154 5.28 -19.89 -5.25
C ASN A 154 4.81 -18.52 -4.74
N MET A 155 3.50 -18.33 -4.60
CA MET A 155 2.91 -17.09 -4.10
C MET A 155 2.82 -17.03 -2.56
N SER A 156 3.01 -18.17 -1.88
CA SER A 156 2.84 -18.31 -0.43
C SER A 156 3.70 -17.34 0.38
N LYS A 157 4.94 -17.08 -0.04
CA LYS A 157 5.85 -16.14 0.63
C LYS A 157 5.29 -14.72 0.69
N GLU A 158 4.53 -14.32 -0.33
CA GLU A 158 3.97 -12.98 -0.40
C GLU A 158 2.66 -12.88 0.39
N TRP A 159 1.78 -13.87 0.24
CA TRP A 159 0.41 -13.73 0.74
C TRP A 159 0.14 -14.38 2.10
N ASN A 160 0.92 -15.36 2.55
CA ASN A 160 0.68 -16.01 3.85
C ASN A 160 0.82 -15.05 5.03
N ASP A 161 1.70 -14.04 4.90
CA ASP A 161 1.97 -13.05 5.95
C ASP A 161 1.28 -11.70 5.66
N SER A 162 0.48 -11.59 4.59
CA SER A 162 -0.28 -10.36 4.32
C SER A 162 -1.31 -10.13 5.42
N GLU A 163 -1.29 -8.94 6.01
CA GLU A 163 -2.26 -8.52 7.05
C GLU A 163 -3.70 -8.64 6.54
N ARG A 164 -3.94 -8.38 5.25
CA ARG A 164 -5.28 -8.28 4.67
C ARG A 164 -5.70 -9.53 3.91
N TYR A 165 -4.77 -10.23 3.26
CA TYR A 165 -5.11 -11.28 2.29
C TYR A 165 -4.70 -12.69 2.72
N SER A 166 -3.95 -12.86 3.81
CA SER A 166 -3.49 -14.17 4.29
C SER A 166 -4.62 -15.18 4.45
N LYS A 167 -5.73 -14.77 5.06
CA LYS A 167 -6.88 -15.67 5.28
C LYS A 167 -7.58 -16.08 3.99
N ALA A 168 -7.83 -15.14 3.09
CA ALA A 168 -8.42 -15.45 1.78
C ALA A 168 -7.48 -16.39 0.99
N PHE A 169 -6.19 -16.07 0.94
CA PHE A 169 -5.18 -16.88 0.27
C PHE A 169 -5.11 -18.32 0.84
N GLN A 170 -5.15 -18.47 2.16
CA GLN A 170 -5.20 -19.77 2.82
C GLN A 170 -6.41 -20.59 2.39
N TYR A 171 -7.59 -19.97 2.25
CA TYR A 171 -8.78 -20.67 1.74
C TYR A 171 -8.60 -21.14 0.30
N LEU A 172 -8.03 -20.33 -0.58
CA LEU A 172 -7.74 -20.75 -1.95
C LEU A 172 -6.74 -21.90 -2.00
N ASN A 173 -5.69 -21.83 -1.17
CA ASN A 173 -4.68 -22.88 -1.07
C ASN A 173 -5.27 -24.20 -0.55
N THR A 174 -6.02 -24.14 0.56
CA THR A 174 -6.71 -25.29 1.12
C THR A 174 -7.76 -25.85 0.16
N ALA A 175 -8.43 -25.03 -0.65
CA ALA A 175 -9.31 -25.53 -1.70
C ALA A 175 -8.54 -26.39 -2.71
N ALA A 176 -7.41 -25.92 -3.23
CA ALA A 176 -6.58 -26.70 -4.15
C ALA A 176 -6.11 -28.03 -3.53
N ASP A 177 -5.69 -28.01 -2.26
CA ASP A 177 -5.30 -29.22 -1.52
C ASP A 177 -6.45 -30.21 -1.38
N ASN A 178 -7.64 -29.74 -1.01
CA ASN A 178 -8.83 -30.58 -0.88
C ASN A 178 -9.27 -31.17 -2.22
N LEU A 179 -9.17 -30.42 -3.32
CA LEU A 179 -9.44 -30.96 -4.65
C LEU A 179 -8.43 -32.07 -5.00
N ASN A 180 -7.16 -31.88 -4.67
CA ASN A 180 -6.14 -32.91 -4.88
C ASN A 180 -6.40 -34.17 -4.03
N LEU A 181 -6.83 -34.01 -2.77
CA LEU A 181 -7.24 -35.12 -1.91
C LEU A 181 -8.45 -35.86 -2.49
N CYS A 182 -9.44 -35.14 -3.00
CA CYS A 182 -10.60 -35.73 -3.69
C CYS A 182 -10.17 -36.58 -4.88
N ILE A 183 -9.34 -36.03 -5.78
CA ILE A 183 -8.82 -36.72 -6.96
C ILE A 183 -7.99 -37.94 -6.56
N THR A 184 -7.13 -37.80 -5.55
CA THR A 184 -6.31 -38.89 -5.04
C THR A 184 -7.17 -40.04 -4.51
N ALA A 185 -8.19 -39.74 -3.71
CA ALA A 185 -9.09 -40.76 -3.20
C ALA A 185 -9.80 -41.52 -4.33
N ILE A 186 -10.26 -40.82 -5.38
CA ILE A 186 -10.89 -41.44 -6.56
C ILE A 186 -9.92 -42.39 -7.25
N ILE A 187 -8.67 -41.96 -7.47
CA ILE A 187 -7.64 -42.78 -8.13
C ILE A 187 -7.29 -44.03 -7.31
N GLU A 188 -7.19 -43.90 -5.99
CA GLU A 188 -6.88 -45.02 -5.09
C GLU A 188 -7.95 -46.13 -5.14
N ASN A 189 -9.21 -45.76 -5.38
CA ASN A 189 -10.34 -46.69 -5.57
C ASN A 189 -10.41 -47.81 -4.50
N ILE A 190 -10.13 -47.46 -3.26
CA ILE A 190 -10.22 -48.36 -2.10
C ILE A 190 -11.70 -48.50 -1.73
N SER A 191 -12.18 -49.74 -1.66
CA SER A 191 -13.52 -50.04 -1.18
C SER A 191 -13.44 -50.69 0.20
N GLU A 192 -13.99 -50.01 1.19
CA GLU A 192 -14.07 -50.52 2.56
C GLU A 192 -15.54 -50.64 2.98
N PRO A 193 -16.01 -51.82 3.43
CA PRO A 193 -17.37 -51.97 3.88
C PRO A 193 -17.61 -51.19 5.18
N ILE A 194 -18.49 -50.19 5.12
CA ILE A 194 -18.95 -49.49 6.32
C ILE A 194 -19.96 -50.37 7.03
N LEU A 195 -19.54 -50.99 8.13
CA LEU A 195 -20.37 -51.89 8.92
C LEU A 195 -21.35 -51.07 9.77
N VAL A 196 -22.52 -50.79 9.21
CA VAL A 196 -23.65 -50.17 9.93
C VAL A 196 -24.56 -51.29 10.45
N ASP A 197 -24.58 -51.51 11.76
CA ASP A 197 -25.59 -52.34 12.43
C ASP A 197 -26.94 -51.61 12.44
N GLU A 198 -28.05 -52.34 12.43
CA GLU A 198 -29.42 -51.78 12.51
C GLU A 198 -29.64 -50.98 13.81
N ASN A 199 -28.79 -51.21 14.82
CA ASN A 199 -28.80 -50.49 16.10
C ASN A 199 -27.84 -49.29 16.16
N SER A 200 -27.06 -49.02 15.11
CA SER A 200 -26.09 -47.92 15.09
C SER A 200 -26.81 -46.57 15.19
N SER A 201 -26.34 -45.70 16.10
CA SER A 201 -26.89 -44.34 16.18
C SER A 201 -26.46 -43.52 14.95
N LYS A 202 -27.23 -42.47 14.62
CA LYS A 202 -26.84 -41.53 13.56
C LYS A 202 -25.45 -40.92 13.78
N PHE A 203 -25.06 -40.74 15.04
CA PHE A 203 -23.73 -40.22 15.40
C PHE A 203 -22.63 -41.25 15.09
N ASP A 204 -22.86 -42.53 15.37
CA ASP A 204 -21.90 -43.60 15.10
C ASP A 204 -21.69 -43.79 13.59
N VAL A 205 -22.77 -43.70 12.79
CA VAL A 205 -22.68 -43.75 11.33
C VAL A 205 -21.87 -42.57 10.77
N ILE A 206 -22.12 -41.35 11.26
CA ILE A 206 -21.33 -40.17 10.86
C ILE A 206 -19.86 -40.35 11.25
N ARG A 207 -19.59 -40.82 12.48
CA ARG A 207 -18.24 -41.04 12.96
C ARG A 207 -17.51 -42.12 12.15
N GLN A 208 -18.17 -43.21 11.78
CA GLN A 208 -17.60 -44.24 10.92
C GLN A 208 -17.28 -43.68 9.53
N ASN A 209 -18.20 -42.92 8.91
CA ASN A 209 -17.94 -42.29 7.61
C ASN A 209 -16.73 -41.34 7.67
N LEU A 210 -16.62 -40.50 8.72
CA LEU A 210 -15.49 -39.56 8.87
C LEU A 210 -14.14 -40.25 9.08
N ASN A 211 -14.12 -41.50 9.54
CA ASN A 211 -12.89 -42.27 9.80
C ASN A 211 -12.70 -43.43 8.81
N SER A 212 -13.54 -43.54 7.77
CA SER A 212 -13.44 -44.63 6.80
C SER A 212 -12.32 -44.35 5.80
N ASP A 213 -11.59 -45.41 5.44
CA ASP A 213 -10.59 -45.36 4.38
C ASP A 213 -11.23 -45.53 2.99
N ASP A 214 -12.55 -45.75 2.91
CA ASP A 214 -13.31 -45.86 1.66
C ASP A 214 -13.12 -44.61 0.79
N SER A 215 -12.63 -44.84 -0.43
CA SER A 215 -12.29 -43.80 -1.38
C SER A 215 -13.48 -42.93 -1.76
N LYS A 216 -14.70 -43.48 -1.81
CA LYS A 216 -15.89 -42.69 -2.19
C LYS A 216 -16.26 -41.73 -1.07
N VAL A 217 -16.17 -42.18 0.19
CA VAL A 217 -16.44 -41.33 1.35
C VAL A 217 -15.42 -40.20 1.43
N ARG A 218 -14.12 -40.52 1.34
CA ARG A 218 -13.04 -39.52 1.35
C ARG A 218 -13.17 -38.52 0.20
N ALA A 219 -13.43 -38.99 -1.02
CA ALA A 219 -13.62 -38.11 -2.18
C ALA A 219 -14.76 -37.11 -1.97
N ARG A 220 -15.91 -37.56 -1.46
CA ARG A 220 -17.06 -36.69 -1.19
C ARG A 220 -16.76 -35.64 -0.12
N LEU A 221 -16.13 -36.05 1.00
CA LEU A 221 -15.77 -35.14 2.07
C LEU A 221 -14.77 -34.08 1.59
N SER A 222 -13.71 -34.51 0.90
CA SER A 222 -12.72 -33.59 0.34
C SER A 222 -13.32 -32.64 -0.70
N PHE A 223 -14.25 -33.10 -1.55
CA PHE A 223 -14.94 -32.22 -2.51
C PHE A 223 -15.86 -31.20 -1.83
N GLN A 224 -16.54 -31.59 -0.76
CA GLN A 224 -17.33 -30.68 0.06
C GLN A 224 -16.44 -29.61 0.71
N ASP A 225 -15.29 -30.01 1.27
CA ASP A 225 -14.32 -29.09 1.87
C ASP A 225 -13.69 -28.17 0.81
N PHE A 226 -13.38 -28.67 -0.38
CA PHE A 226 -12.97 -27.86 -1.54
C PHE A 226 -14.01 -26.76 -1.81
N THR A 227 -15.27 -27.13 -1.98
CA THR A 227 -16.36 -26.19 -2.33
C THR A 227 -16.54 -25.13 -1.24
N SER A 228 -16.52 -25.54 0.03
CA SER A 228 -16.61 -24.66 1.19
C SER A 228 -15.46 -23.66 1.24
N ASN A 229 -14.22 -24.11 1.04
CA ASN A 229 -13.05 -23.23 1.05
C ASN A 229 -13.03 -22.28 -0.16
N LEU A 230 -13.47 -22.74 -1.32
CA LEU A 230 -13.56 -21.89 -2.51
C LEU A 230 -14.60 -20.78 -2.35
N GLN A 231 -15.75 -21.08 -1.71
CA GLN A 231 -16.73 -20.06 -1.33
C GLN A 231 -16.17 -19.09 -0.28
N ARG A 232 -15.44 -19.59 0.71
CA ARG A 232 -14.83 -18.76 1.76
C ARG A 232 -13.78 -17.81 1.20
N PHE A 233 -12.94 -18.26 0.27
CA PHE A 233 -12.00 -17.40 -0.45
C PHE A 233 -12.70 -16.15 -0.99
N TYR A 234 -13.81 -16.34 -1.71
CA TYR A 234 -14.56 -15.22 -2.28
C TYR A 234 -15.18 -14.32 -1.22
N SER A 235 -15.75 -14.89 -0.15
CA SER A 235 -16.38 -14.11 0.93
C SER A 235 -15.41 -13.31 1.79
N GLU A 236 -14.13 -13.70 1.79
CA GLU A 236 -13.08 -13.11 2.64
C GLU A 236 -12.21 -12.13 1.88
N LEU A 237 -12.51 -11.89 0.60
CA LEU A 237 -11.98 -10.73 -0.11
C LEU A 237 -12.44 -9.47 0.62
N PRO A 238 -11.53 -8.59 1.07
CA PRO A 238 -11.89 -7.37 1.78
C PRO A 238 -12.90 -6.54 0.98
N ASN A 239 -14.06 -6.27 1.58
CA ASN A 239 -15.01 -5.27 1.09
C ASN A 239 -14.35 -3.88 1.18
N GLU A 240 -14.69 -3.00 0.23
CA GLU A 240 -14.09 -1.66 0.06
C GLU A 240 -14.19 -0.76 1.30
#